data_AF-A0A1B6LMT3-F1
#
_entry.id   AF-A0A1B6LMT3-F1
#
_cell.length_a   1.000
_cell.length_b   1.000
_cell.length_c   1.000
_cell.angle_alpha   90.00
_cell.angle_beta   90.00
_cell.angle_gamma   90.00
#
_symmetry.space_group_name_H-M   'P 1'
#
loop_
_entity.id
_entity.type
_entity.pdbx_description
1 polymer ?
#
loop_
_entity_poly.entity_id
_entity_poly.type
_entity_poly.pdbx_seq_one_letter_code
_entity_poly.pdbx_strand_id
1 'polypeptide(L)'
;MVLDTAHRISFTRQSNHRVACVLLSAAVIIAVASSTTWMVVNLAGTGVGAATTQQSVIIDTDPGIDDAVAILAILSNPTVKVKAITCVRGNSNIPNVAINALKLISISKFTKDTVPVYSGSNSGLVDSPKSDNYFGADGLGDVAFPNPTPSASDIAQEHAASYLAKVVTDNPGQITVICLGPLTNLALAINLNPKFLQQVRQVVVLGGSI
;
A
#
# COMPACT_ATOMS: atom_id res chain seq x y z
N MET A 1 -49.92 35.69 -76.41
CA MET A 1 -49.17 36.92 -76.14
C MET A 1 -49.56 37.36 -74.72
N VAL A 2 -48.56 37.35 -73.82
CA VAL A 2 -48.57 37.89 -72.44
C VAL A 2 -49.39 37.12 -71.39
N LEU A 3 -48.64 36.60 -70.41
CA LEU A 3 -49.04 36.11 -69.08
C LEU A 3 -49.32 37.30 -68.13
N ASP A 4 -50.25 37.11 -67.16
CA ASP A 4 -50.08 37.30 -65.70
C ASP A 4 -51.48 37.33 -65.01
N THR A 5 -51.77 37.02 -63.75
CA THR A 5 -51.29 36.10 -62.67
C THR A 5 -52.23 36.32 -61.46
N ALA A 6 -52.24 35.35 -60.54
CA ALA A 6 -52.69 35.37 -59.13
C ALA A 6 -54.17 35.03 -58.82
N HIS A 7 -54.50 33.79 -58.39
CA HIS A 7 -54.34 33.15 -57.07
C HIS A 7 -55.12 33.75 -55.88
N ARG A 8 -56.02 32.93 -55.32
CA ARG A 8 -56.25 32.81 -53.87
C ARG A 8 -56.61 31.36 -53.51
N ILE A 9 -55.71 30.68 -52.80
CA ILE A 9 -56.03 29.46 -52.02
C ILE A 9 -55.54 29.73 -50.60
N SER A 10 -56.46 29.66 -49.64
CA SER A 10 -56.21 29.76 -48.21
C SER A 10 -56.03 28.37 -47.62
N PHE A 11 -54.94 28.11 -46.88
CA PHE A 11 -54.78 26.89 -46.08
C PHE A 11 -54.26 27.19 -44.65
N THR A 12 -55.18 27.02 -43.70
CA THR A 12 -55.04 26.35 -42.38
C THR A 12 -53.97 26.80 -41.36
N ARG A 13 -54.43 27.53 -40.35
CA ARG A 13 -53.77 27.93 -39.07
C ARG A 13 -53.63 26.78 -38.04
N GLN A 14 -53.96 25.53 -38.38
CA GLN A 14 -54.20 24.46 -37.39
C GLN A 14 -53.02 23.49 -37.15
N SER A 15 -51.95 23.56 -37.96
CA SER A 15 -50.79 22.65 -37.91
C SER A 15 -49.81 22.93 -36.75
N ASN A 16 -49.60 24.21 -36.43
CA ASN A 16 -48.45 24.61 -35.60
C ASN A 16 -48.57 24.24 -34.11
N HIS A 17 -49.78 24.08 -33.57
CA HIS A 17 -49.98 23.77 -32.14
C HIS A 17 -49.66 22.31 -31.79
N ARG A 18 -49.90 21.36 -32.71
CA ARG A 18 -49.62 19.93 -32.46
C ARG A 18 -48.12 19.64 -32.54
N VAL A 19 -47.42 20.28 -33.47
CA VAL A 19 -45.96 20.18 -33.60
C VAL A 19 -45.26 20.79 -32.39
N ALA A 20 -45.73 21.94 -31.90
CA ALA A 20 -45.18 22.57 -30.69
C ALA A 20 -45.34 21.69 -29.43
N CYS A 21 -46.50 21.05 -29.24
CA CYS A 21 -46.72 20.15 -28.09
C CYS A 21 -45.84 18.89 -28.13
N VAL A 22 -45.62 18.30 -29.31
CA VAL A 22 -44.76 17.12 -29.47
C VAL A 22 -43.27 17.48 -29.26
N LEU A 23 -42.85 18.65 -29.70
CA LEU A 23 -41.48 19.12 -29.49
C LEU A 23 -41.21 19.49 -28.01
N LEU A 24 -42.18 20.09 -27.32
CA LEU A 24 -42.04 20.36 -25.88
C LEU A 24 -41.98 19.08 -25.05
N SER A 25 -42.82 18.09 -25.34
CA SER A 25 -42.81 16.81 -24.59
C SER A 25 -41.54 16.00 -24.86
N ALA A 26 -41.05 15.98 -26.09
CA ALA A 26 -39.77 15.36 -26.43
C ALA A 26 -38.57 16.05 -25.72
N ALA A 27 -38.57 17.39 -25.66
CA ALA A 27 -37.52 18.14 -24.96
C ALA A 27 -37.50 17.87 -23.44
N VAL A 28 -38.67 17.74 -22.81
CA VAL A 28 -38.79 17.40 -21.38
C VAL A 28 -38.30 15.96 -21.12
N ILE A 29 -38.65 15.00 -21.97
CA ILE A 29 -38.20 13.61 -21.82
C ILE A 29 -36.67 13.50 -21.98
N ILE A 30 -36.08 14.22 -22.93
CA ILE A 30 -34.62 14.25 -23.14
C ILE A 30 -33.90 14.89 -21.94
N ALA A 31 -34.47 15.94 -21.33
CA ALA A 31 -33.90 16.61 -20.15
C ALA A 31 -33.99 15.74 -18.87
N VAL A 32 -35.05 14.94 -18.72
CA VAL A 32 -35.22 14.03 -17.57
C VAL A 32 -34.30 12.79 -17.71
N ALA A 33 -34.11 12.29 -18.93
CA ALA A 33 -33.20 11.17 -19.19
C ALA A 33 -31.72 11.58 -19.01
N SER A 34 -31.33 12.79 -19.40
CA SER A 34 -29.96 13.27 -19.22
C SER A 34 -29.61 13.52 -17.76
N SER A 35 -30.52 14.07 -16.97
CA SER A 35 -30.31 14.36 -15.53
C SER A 35 -30.23 13.09 -14.67
N THR A 36 -31.07 12.10 -14.95
CA THR A 36 -31.01 10.79 -14.27
C THR A 36 -29.75 10.01 -14.64
N THR A 37 -29.32 10.05 -15.91
CA THR A 37 -28.05 9.46 -16.35
C THR A 37 -26.86 10.17 -15.69
N TRP A 38 -26.89 11.51 -15.59
CA TRP A 38 -25.84 12.28 -14.91
C TRP A 38 -25.78 11.98 -13.41
N MET A 39 -26.92 11.77 -12.76
CA MET A 39 -26.99 11.43 -11.35
C MET A 39 -26.47 10.01 -11.07
N VAL A 40 -26.75 9.02 -11.94
CA VAL A 40 -26.22 7.65 -11.82
C VAL A 40 -24.71 7.62 -12.11
N VAL A 41 -24.23 8.37 -13.09
CA VAL A 41 -22.79 8.48 -13.39
C VAL A 41 -22.04 9.17 -12.25
N ASN A 42 -22.63 10.19 -11.61
CA ASN A 42 -22.00 10.84 -10.46
C ASN A 42 -22.14 10.05 -9.16
N LEU A 43 -23.22 9.31 -8.89
CA LEU A 43 -23.29 8.41 -7.74
C LEU A 43 -22.31 7.23 -7.86
N ALA A 44 -22.11 6.70 -9.07
CA ALA A 44 -21.08 5.69 -9.34
C ALA A 44 -19.66 6.26 -9.29
N GLY A 45 -19.50 7.58 -9.54
CA GLY A 45 -18.23 8.31 -9.47
C GLY A 45 -17.92 8.99 -8.13
N THR A 46 -18.86 8.97 -7.19
CA THR A 46 -18.73 9.54 -5.83
C THR A 46 -18.90 8.47 -4.76
N GLY A 47 -18.34 7.28 -5.01
CA GLY A 47 -17.75 6.54 -3.91
C GLY A 47 -16.69 7.46 -3.32
N VAL A 48 -16.97 7.98 -2.12
CA VAL A 48 -16.13 8.87 -1.32
C VAL A 48 -14.66 8.43 -1.40
N GLY A 49 -13.96 9.00 -2.37
CA GLY A 49 -12.51 9.07 -2.43
C GLY A 49 -12.04 10.06 -1.39
N ALA A 50 -12.29 9.78 -0.11
CA ALA A 50 -11.22 10.05 0.82
C ALA A 50 -10.12 9.11 0.35
N ALA A 51 -9.15 9.63 -0.39
CA ALA A 51 -7.88 8.96 -0.50
C ALA A 51 -7.39 8.81 0.95
N THR A 52 -7.73 7.69 1.60
CA THR A 52 -7.07 7.26 2.82
C THR A 52 -5.63 7.15 2.39
N THR A 53 -4.85 8.17 2.73
CA THR A 53 -3.44 8.25 2.37
C THR A 53 -2.82 7.01 2.98
N GLN A 54 -2.52 6.04 2.11
CA GLN A 54 -2.09 4.72 2.52
C GLN A 54 -0.87 4.90 3.42
N GLN A 55 -0.93 4.39 4.65
CA GLN A 55 0.12 4.63 5.62
C GLN A 55 1.39 3.92 5.14
N SER A 56 2.45 4.68 4.91
CA SER A 56 3.74 4.11 4.48
C SER A 56 4.46 3.55 5.70
N VAL A 57 4.72 2.25 5.67
CA VAL A 57 5.33 1.53 6.80
C VAL A 57 6.61 0.82 6.37
N ILE A 58 7.53 0.68 7.32
CA ILE A 58 8.66 -0.24 7.25
C ILE A 58 8.52 -1.19 8.45
N ILE A 59 8.72 -2.48 8.20
CA ILE A 59 8.67 -3.51 9.24
C ILE A 59 10.11 -3.90 9.56
N ASP A 60 10.55 -3.68 10.80
CA ASP A 60 11.85 -4.13 11.33
C ASP A 60 11.62 -5.35 12.22
N THR A 61 12.13 -6.51 11.82
CA THR A 61 11.66 -7.82 12.34
C THR A 61 12.77 -8.86 12.31
N ASP A 62 12.58 -9.92 13.09
CA ASP A 62 13.41 -11.11 13.19
C ASP A 62 12.58 -12.38 12.98
N PRO A 63 12.02 -12.64 11.76
CA PRO A 63 10.81 -13.43 11.61
C PRO A 63 10.81 -14.78 12.32
N GLY A 64 10.08 -14.82 13.44
CA GLY A 64 9.55 -16.02 14.07
C GLY A 64 8.13 -16.31 13.60
N ILE A 65 7.46 -17.23 14.30
CA ILE A 65 6.09 -17.67 13.95
C ILE A 65 5.08 -16.52 14.10
N ASP A 66 5.20 -15.74 15.17
CA ASP A 66 4.35 -14.59 15.46
C ASP A 66 4.63 -13.39 14.54
N ASP A 67 5.91 -13.08 14.27
CA ASP A 67 6.29 -12.10 13.24
C ASP A 67 5.69 -12.45 11.88
N ALA A 68 5.74 -13.72 11.49
CA ALA A 68 5.23 -14.16 10.20
C ALA A 68 3.73 -13.86 10.06
N VAL A 69 2.95 -14.11 11.11
CA VAL A 69 1.53 -13.76 11.14
C VAL A 69 1.35 -12.24 11.06
N ALA A 70 2.12 -11.45 11.81
CA ALA A 70 2.04 -9.99 11.79
C ALA A 70 2.39 -9.40 10.41
N ILE A 71 3.48 -9.87 9.79
CA ILE A 71 3.93 -9.44 8.46
C ILE A 71 2.85 -9.74 7.42
N LEU A 72 2.31 -10.96 7.37
CA LEU A 72 1.27 -11.34 6.42
C LEU A 72 -0.04 -10.56 6.63
N ALA A 73 -0.40 -10.26 7.88
CA ALA A 73 -1.54 -9.41 8.21
C ALA A 73 -1.33 -7.97 7.71
N ILE A 74 -0.15 -7.39 7.92
CA ILE A 74 0.19 -6.04 7.46
C ILE A 74 0.21 -5.98 5.92
N LEU A 75 0.83 -6.96 5.25
CA LEU A 75 0.86 -7.03 3.78
C LEU A 75 -0.54 -7.18 3.17
N SER A 76 -1.43 -7.88 3.87
CA SER A 76 -2.83 -8.04 3.42
C SER A 76 -3.69 -6.79 3.61
N ASN A 77 -3.25 -5.80 4.39
CA ASN A 77 -4.03 -4.61 4.71
C ASN A 77 -3.97 -3.56 3.57
N PRO A 78 -5.10 -3.23 2.90
CA PRO A 78 -5.12 -2.27 1.81
C PRO A 78 -4.86 -0.81 2.24
N THR A 79 -5.00 -0.48 3.53
CA THR A 79 -4.74 0.89 4.04
C THR A 79 -3.27 1.12 4.36
N VAL A 80 -2.43 0.09 4.24
CA VAL A 80 -1.00 0.13 4.59
C VAL A 80 -0.14 -0.17 3.36
N LYS A 81 0.88 0.66 3.14
CA LYS A 81 1.86 0.50 2.07
C LYS A 81 3.19 0.11 2.69
N VAL A 82 3.50 -1.19 2.66
CA VAL A 82 4.81 -1.68 3.10
C VAL A 82 5.86 -1.24 2.08
N LYS A 83 6.83 -0.45 2.53
CA LYS A 83 7.92 0.10 1.70
C LYS A 83 9.13 -0.83 1.64
N ALA A 84 9.39 -1.53 2.72
CA ALA A 84 10.47 -2.49 2.88
C ALA A 84 10.25 -3.34 4.14
N ILE A 85 10.97 -4.46 4.21
CA ILE A 85 11.20 -5.20 5.45
C ILE A 85 12.69 -5.10 5.78
N THR A 86 13.00 -4.71 7.01
CA THR A 86 14.36 -4.71 7.55
C THR A 86 14.50 -5.84 8.56
N CYS A 87 15.64 -6.51 8.51
CA CYS A 87 15.88 -7.73 9.28
C CYS A 87 16.89 -7.48 10.39
N VAL A 88 16.58 -7.89 11.61
CA VAL A 88 17.47 -7.82 12.77
C VAL A 88 17.67 -9.21 13.36
N ARG A 89 18.81 -9.46 14.01
CA ARG A 89 19.00 -10.70 14.78
C ARG A 89 18.05 -10.73 15.98
N GLY A 90 17.40 -11.87 16.17
CA GLY A 90 16.68 -12.21 17.40
C GLY A 90 16.34 -13.70 17.40
N ASN A 91 15.14 -14.08 16.95
CA ASN A 91 14.66 -15.48 16.87
C ASN A 91 15.60 -16.43 16.10
N SER A 92 16.41 -15.89 15.17
CA SER A 92 17.53 -16.60 14.55
C SER A 92 18.64 -15.63 14.12
N ASN A 93 19.68 -16.17 13.48
CA ASN A 93 20.77 -15.38 12.89
C ASN A 93 20.27 -14.66 11.62
N ILE A 94 20.91 -13.52 11.28
CA ILE A 94 20.52 -12.69 10.13
C ILE A 94 20.34 -13.45 8.80
N PRO A 95 21.22 -14.39 8.41
CA PRO A 95 21.01 -15.14 7.17
C PRO A 95 19.66 -15.89 7.14
N ASN A 96 19.27 -16.53 8.25
CA ASN A 96 18.00 -17.22 8.35
C ASN A 96 16.83 -16.24 8.35
N VAL A 97 16.92 -15.19 9.20
CA VAL A 97 15.92 -14.12 9.34
C VAL A 97 15.59 -13.48 7.98
N ALA A 98 16.60 -13.10 7.19
CA ALA A 98 16.40 -12.43 5.91
C ALA A 98 15.79 -13.38 4.86
N ILE A 99 16.21 -14.64 4.83
CA ILE A 99 15.59 -15.66 3.97
C ILE A 99 14.14 -15.92 4.39
N ASN A 100 13.84 -15.95 5.69
CA ASN A 100 12.48 -16.12 6.19
C ASN A 100 11.58 -14.94 5.79
N ALA A 101 12.06 -13.70 5.91
CA ALA A 101 11.35 -12.53 5.38
C ALA A 101 11.05 -12.66 3.87
N LEU A 102 12.02 -13.11 3.07
CA LEU A 102 11.82 -13.35 1.64
C LEU A 102 10.82 -14.49 1.36
N LYS A 103 10.85 -15.58 2.14
CA LYS A 103 9.84 -16.66 2.06
C LYS A 103 8.45 -16.08 2.28
N LEU A 104 8.26 -15.25 3.30
CA LEU A 104 6.98 -14.59 3.60
C LEU A 104 6.51 -13.65 2.48
N ILE A 105 7.43 -12.89 1.87
CA ILE A 105 7.11 -12.09 0.68
C ILE A 105 6.64 -12.99 -0.46
N SER A 106 7.34 -14.10 -0.74
CA SER A 106 7.04 -14.96 -1.88
C SER A 106 5.70 -15.72 -1.80
N ILE A 107 5.16 -15.94 -0.60
CA ILE A 107 3.82 -16.53 -0.40
C ILE A 107 2.71 -15.46 -0.34
N SER A 108 3.09 -14.18 -0.27
CA SER A 108 2.17 -13.05 -0.36
C SER A 108 1.91 -12.67 -1.83
N LYS A 109 1.15 -11.60 -2.06
CA LYS A 109 0.96 -11.01 -3.40
C LYS A 109 2.12 -10.12 -3.87
N PHE A 110 3.13 -9.91 -3.03
CA PHE A 110 4.27 -9.01 -3.30
C PHE A 110 5.50 -9.77 -3.77
N THR A 111 6.48 -9.00 -4.23
CA THR A 111 7.78 -9.48 -4.71
C THR A 111 8.90 -8.68 -4.05
N LYS A 112 10.14 -9.19 -4.10
CA LYS A 112 11.32 -8.44 -3.60
C LYS A 112 11.51 -7.07 -4.25
N ASP A 113 11.01 -6.89 -5.48
CA ASP A 113 11.11 -5.61 -6.20
C ASP A 113 10.06 -4.59 -5.74
N THR A 114 8.95 -5.07 -5.18
CA THR A 114 7.87 -4.22 -4.65
C THR A 114 8.02 -3.97 -3.16
N VAL A 115 8.52 -4.96 -2.42
CA VAL A 115 8.84 -4.87 -0.99
C VAL A 115 10.25 -5.46 -0.78
N PRO A 116 11.31 -4.64 -0.90
CA PRO A 116 12.68 -5.10 -0.68
C PRO A 116 12.92 -5.52 0.76
N VAL A 117 13.76 -6.54 0.92
CA VAL A 117 14.25 -7.05 2.21
C VAL A 117 15.69 -6.62 2.41
N TYR A 118 15.99 -5.97 3.53
CA TYR A 118 17.34 -5.51 3.89
C TYR A 118 17.86 -6.26 5.11
N SER A 119 19.06 -6.80 5.02
CA SER A 119 19.75 -7.39 6.17
C SER A 119 20.34 -6.29 7.08
N GLY A 120 20.14 -6.47 8.38
CA GLY A 120 20.65 -5.56 9.41
C GLY A 120 21.64 -6.22 10.36
N SER A 121 21.61 -5.77 11.61
CA SER A 121 22.60 -6.15 12.61
C SER A 121 22.50 -7.62 13.01
N ASN A 122 23.63 -8.34 12.92
CA ASN A 122 23.75 -9.73 13.38
C ASN A 122 24.21 -9.85 14.85
N SER A 123 24.17 -8.76 15.60
CA SER A 123 24.45 -8.70 17.04
C SER A 123 23.68 -7.57 17.69
N GLY A 124 23.48 -7.62 19.00
CA GLY A 124 23.09 -6.43 19.77
C GLY A 124 24.20 -5.39 19.81
N LEU A 125 23.89 -4.18 20.31
CA LEU A 125 24.85 -3.06 20.38
C LEU A 125 26.03 -3.34 21.33
N VAL A 126 25.78 -4.06 22.42
CA VAL A 126 26.77 -4.34 23.47
C VAL A 126 27.03 -5.84 23.60
N ASP A 127 25.96 -6.62 23.66
CA ASP A 127 26.01 -8.07 23.75
C ASP A 127 24.86 -8.69 22.95
N SER A 128 24.99 -9.97 22.61
CA SER A 128 23.96 -10.76 21.94
C SER A 128 23.64 -11.99 22.77
N PRO A 129 22.37 -12.19 23.17
CA PRO A 129 21.96 -13.43 23.80
C PRO A 129 22.34 -14.63 22.92
N LYS A 130 22.69 -15.74 23.58
CA LYS A 130 22.89 -17.00 22.87
C LYS A 130 21.55 -17.41 22.26
N SER A 131 21.58 -17.77 20.98
CA SER A 131 20.41 -18.37 20.34
C SER A 131 20.16 -19.73 20.96
N ASP A 132 18.94 -19.96 21.42
CA ASP A 132 18.38 -21.30 21.53
C ASP A 132 17.54 -21.56 20.27
N ASN A 133 17.45 -22.81 19.82
CA ASN A 133 16.65 -23.15 18.63
C ASN A 133 15.16 -23.26 19.00
N TYR A 134 14.66 -22.37 19.86
CA TYR A 134 13.29 -22.41 20.36
C TYR A 134 12.27 -22.33 19.22
N PHE A 135 12.56 -21.52 18.20
CA PHE A 135 11.76 -21.39 16.99
C PHE A 135 12.20 -22.31 15.85
N GLY A 136 12.94 -23.39 16.16
CA GLY A 136 13.54 -24.28 15.16
C GLY A 136 14.94 -23.84 14.74
N ALA A 137 15.63 -24.68 13.96
CA ALA A 137 16.97 -24.41 13.46
C ALA A 137 16.99 -23.26 12.44
N ASP A 138 15.92 -23.10 11.66
CA ASP A 138 15.75 -22.00 10.71
C ASP A 138 15.08 -20.75 11.33
N GLY A 139 14.60 -20.83 12.56
CA GLY A 139 13.89 -19.75 13.25
C GLY A 139 12.43 -19.56 12.87
N LEU A 140 11.89 -20.37 11.96
CA LEU A 140 10.50 -20.31 11.48
C LEU A 140 9.81 -21.69 11.55
N GLY A 141 10.08 -22.40 12.64
CA GLY A 141 9.47 -23.68 12.98
C GLY A 141 9.96 -24.88 12.16
N ASP A 142 11.03 -24.74 11.38
CA ASP A 142 11.56 -25.78 10.49
C ASP A 142 10.52 -26.34 9.51
N VAL A 143 9.55 -25.50 9.14
CA VAL A 143 8.45 -25.90 8.25
C VAL A 143 8.99 -26.09 6.83
N ALA A 144 8.64 -27.22 6.22
CA ALA A 144 8.98 -27.48 4.82
C ALA A 144 8.41 -26.39 3.91
N PHE A 145 9.29 -25.68 3.22
CA PHE A 145 8.90 -24.59 2.33
C PHE A 145 8.61 -25.15 0.92
N PRO A 146 7.36 -25.04 0.41
CA PRO A 146 6.95 -25.73 -0.82
C PRO A 146 7.48 -25.07 -2.10
N ASN A 147 7.90 -23.81 -2.04
CA ASN A 147 8.43 -23.06 -3.18
C ASN A 147 9.97 -23.13 -3.22
N PRO A 148 10.60 -22.79 -4.36
CA PRO A 148 12.04 -22.58 -4.39
C PRO A 148 12.44 -21.58 -3.30
N THR A 149 13.40 -21.99 -2.46
CA THR A 149 13.88 -21.12 -1.38
C THR A 149 14.55 -19.88 -1.99
N PRO A 150 14.17 -18.66 -1.56
CA PRO A 150 14.83 -17.45 -2.02
C PRO A 150 16.34 -17.50 -1.79
N SER A 151 17.10 -16.83 -2.65
CA SER A 151 18.56 -16.77 -2.57
C SER A 151 19.00 -15.59 -1.70
N ALA A 152 20.17 -15.69 -1.08
CA ALA A 152 20.80 -14.54 -0.42
C ALA A 152 21.05 -13.37 -1.38
N SER A 153 21.16 -13.64 -2.69
CA SER A 153 21.25 -12.60 -3.73
C SER A 153 19.96 -11.80 -3.92
N ASP A 154 18.83 -12.26 -3.38
CA ASP A 154 17.55 -11.55 -3.41
C ASP A 154 17.44 -10.48 -2.31
N ILE A 155 18.36 -10.49 -1.35
CA ILE A 155 18.47 -9.50 -0.29
C ILE A 155 19.09 -8.22 -0.87
N ALA A 156 18.50 -7.07 -0.54
CA ALA A 156 19.03 -5.77 -0.93
C ALA A 156 20.43 -5.54 -0.32
N GLN A 157 21.32 -4.93 -1.09
CA GLN A 157 22.74 -4.78 -0.73
C GLN A 157 23.02 -3.76 0.39
N GLU A 158 22.11 -2.80 0.59
CA GLU A 158 22.25 -1.79 1.64
C GLU A 158 21.96 -2.39 3.02
N HIS A 159 22.65 -1.90 4.06
CA HIS A 159 22.37 -2.33 5.44
C HIS A 159 21.05 -1.72 5.93
N ALA A 160 20.24 -2.51 6.64
CA ALA A 160 18.92 -2.10 7.15
C ALA A 160 18.92 -0.75 7.88
N ALA A 161 19.87 -0.52 8.78
CA ALA A 161 19.97 0.74 9.52
C ALA A 161 20.27 1.96 8.62
N SER A 162 21.10 1.77 7.58
CA SER A 162 21.40 2.81 6.60
C SER A 162 20.16 3.13 5.76
N TYR A 163 19.45 2.09 5.31
CA TYR A 163 18.19 2.24 4.60
C TYR A 163 17.15 2.99 5.45
N LEU A 164 16.96 2.60 6.72
CA LEU A 164 16.05 3.28 7.66
C LEU A 164 16.41 4.77 7.81
N ALA A 165 17.67 5.08 8.06
CA ALA A 165 18.12 6.47 8.20
C ALA A 165 17.87 7.28 6.93
N LYS A 166 18.19 6.70 5.76
CA LYS A 166 18.00 7.32 4.45
C LYS A 166 16.52 7.55 4.12
N VAL A 167 15.69 6.52 4.19
CA VAL A 167 14.28 6.59 3.76
C VAL A 167 13.46 7.54 4.63
N VAL A 168 13.76 7.62 5.93
CA VAL A 168 13.13 8.59 6.85
C VAL A 168 13.61 10.02 6.55
N THR A 169 14.91 10.22 6.27
CA THR A 169 15.45 11.52 5.87
C THR A 169 14.81 12.03 4.59
N ASP A 170 14.63 11.14 3.61
CA ASP A 170 14.06 11.47 2.30
C ASP A 170 12.53 11.70 2.37
N ASN A 171 11.86 11.25 3.44
CA ASN A 171 10.40 11.30 3.58
C ASN A 171 9.97 11.73 5.00
N PRO A 172 10.36 12.94 5.46
CA PRO A 172 10.06 13.38 6.83
C PRO A 172 8.55 13.49 7.07
N GLY A 173 8.10 13.01 8.22
CA GLY A 173 6.71 12.97 8.68
C GLY A 173 5.85 11.89 8.02
N GLN A 174 6.40 11.06 7.13
CA GLN A 174 5.60 10.14 6.31
C GLN A 174 5.75 8.66 6.66
N ILE A 175 6.92 8.25 7.16
CA ILE A 175 7.24 6.84 7.40
C ILE A 175 6.93 6.44 8.84
N THR A 176 6.12 5.39 9.01
CA THR A 176 5.97 4.69 10.29
C THR A 176 6.90 3.47 10.30
N VAL A 177 7.65 3.28 11.39
CA VAL A 177 8.51 2.10 11.58
C VAL A 177 7.86 1.19 12.62
N ILE A 178 7.60 -0.06 12.25
CA ILE A 178 7.04 -1.09 13.11
C ILE A 178 8.18 -2.03 13.48
N CYS A 179 8.60 -2.00 14.74
CA CYS A 179 9.64 -2.86 15.28
C CYS A 179 8.99 -4.06 15.97
N LEU A 180 9.15 -5.23 15.36
CA LEU A 180 8.70 -6.52 15.90
C LEU A 180 9.83 -7.26 16.62
N GLY A 181 11.09 -6.97 16.26
CA GLY A 181 12.28 -7.56 16.86
C GLY A 181 13.12 -6.61 17.72
N PRO A 182 14.35 -7.03 18.09
CA PRO A 182 15.30 -6.20 18.82
C PRO A 182 15.58 -4.86 18.13
N LEU A 183 15.61 -3.77 18.91
CA LEU A 183 15.71 -2.39 18.40
C LEU A 183 17.09 -1.98 17.87
N THR A 184 17.98 -2.93 17.58
CA THR A 184 19.36 -2.64 17.18
C THR A 184 19.43 -1.85 15.88
N ASN A 185 18.66 -2.24 14.86
CA ASN A 185 18.63 -1.51 13.58
C ASN A 185 18.11 -0.09 13.75
N LEU A 186 17.05 0.09 14.55
CA LEU A 186 16.49 1.41 14.88
C LEU A 186 17.53 2.28 15.61
N ALA A 187 18.21 1.74 16.62
CA ALA A 187 19.23 2.47 17.36
C ALA A 187 20.41 2.89 16.48
N LEU A 188 20.87 2.01 15.60
CA LEU A 188 21.90 2.33 14.61
C LEU A 188 21.42 3.40 13.60
N ALA A 189 20.16 3.33 13.16
CA ALA A 189 19.59 4.34 12.26
C ALA A 189 19.51 5.73 12.92
N ILE A 190 19.15 5.80 14.21
CA ILE A 190 19.17 7.04 15.00
C ILE A 190 20.60 7.56 15.17
N ASN A 191 21.58 6.68 15.35
CA ASN A 191 22.98 7.08 15.43
C ASN A 191 23.51 7.65 14.10
N LEU A 192 23.08 7.07 12.96
CA LEU A 192 23.40 7.58 11.62
C LEU A 192 22.67 8.89 11.29
N ASN A 193 21.45 9.06 11.78
CA ASN A 193 20.65 10.26 11.62
C ASN A 193 20.13 10.76 12.99
N PRO A 194 20.83 11.71 13.64
CA PRO A 194 20.41 12.24 14.95
C PRO A 194 19.04 12.94 14.94
N LYS A 195 18.51 13.32 13.77
CA LYS A 195 17.16 13.90 13.62
C LYS A 195 16.08 12.86 13.34
N PHE A 196 16.42 11.56 13.30
CA PHE A 196 15.52 10.48 12.91
C PHE A 196 14.18 10.54 13.65
N LEU A 197 14.20 10.68 14.99
CA LEU A 197 12.98 10.72 15.80
C LEU A 197 12.11 11.97 15.58
N GLN A 198 12.68 13.04 15.03
CA GLN A 198 11.94 14.25 14.64
C GLN A 198 11.31 14.11 13.25
N GLN A 199 11.84 13.18 12.43
CA GLN A 199 11.47 12.99 11.03
C GLN A 199 10.61 11.76 10.80
N VAL A 200 10.72 10.72 11.64
CA VAL A 200 9.83 9.56 11.56
C VAL A 200 8.42 9.98 11.96
N ARG A 201 7.40 9.47 11.26
CA ARG A 201 6.00 9.75 11.60
C ARG A 201 5.64 9.15 12.95
N GLN A 202 6.00 7.88 13.14
CA GLN A 202 5.68 7.10 14.33
C GLN A 202 6.62 5.90 14.39
N VAL A 203 6.98 5.50 15.61
CA VAL A 203 7.63 4.21 15.89
C VAL A 203 6.67 3.38 16.73
N VAL A 204 6.37 2.15 16.29
CA VAL A 204 5.55 1.18 17.01
C VAL A 204 6.46 0.05 17.44
N VAL A 205 6.48 -0.29 18.71
CA VAL A 205 7.40 -1.30 19.27
C VAL A 205 6.61 -2.44 19.90
N LEU A 206 6.89 -3.66 19.47
CA LEU A 206 6.57 -4.88 20.21
C LEU A 206 7.71 -5.15 21.19
N GLY A 207 7.44 -5.04 22.49
CA GLY A 207 8.43 -5.33 23.53
C GLY A 207 8.19 -4.55 24.82
N GLY A 208 8.88 -4.98 25.89
CA GLY A 208 8.77 -4.40 27.23
C GLY A 208 7.73 -5.10 28.12
N SER A 209 7.75 -4.76 29.41
CA SER A 209 6.81 -5.21 30.44
C SER A 209 6.61 -4.04 31.43
N ILE A 210 5.39 -3.84 31.92
CA ILE A 210 4.98 -2.68 32.75
C ILE A 210 4.61 -3.16 34.15
#